data_AF-A0A954LLM3-F1
#
_entry.id   AF-A0A954LLM3-F1
#
_cell.length_a   1.000
_cell.length_b   1.000
_cell.length_c   1.000
_cell.angle_alpha   90.00
_cell.angle_beta   90.00
_cell.angle_gamma   90.00
#
_symmetry.space_group_name_H-M   'P 1'
#
loop_
_entity.id
_entity.type
_entity.pdbx_description
1 polymer ?
#
loop_
_entity_poly.entity_id
_entity_poly.type
_entity_poly.pdbx_seq_one_letter_code
_entity_poly.pdbx_strand_id
1 'polypeptide(L)' 'MRTGRYRHFKGNEYLVMGVARHSETQEEMVVYRPDYGERDLWVRPKSMFM' A
#
# COMPACT_ATOMS: atom_id res chain seq x y z
N MET A 1 -1.55 1.94 -9.72
CA MET A 1 -2.47 1.63 -8.60
C MET A 1 -3.25 2.90 -8.29
N ARG A 2 -4.56 2.83 -8.08
CA ARG A 2 -5.36 4.02 -7.72
C ARG A 2 -5.34 4.17 -6.20
N THR A 3 -5.46 5.40 -5.71
CA THR A 3 -5.69 5.64 -4.29
C THR A 3 -7.10 5.20 -3.92
N GLY A 4 -7.30 4.68 -2.72
CA GLY A 4 -8.62 4.23 -2.26
C GLY A 4 -8.56 3.00 -1.37
N ARG A 5 -9.73 2.52 -0.97
CA ARG A 5 -9.85 1.31 -0.15
C ARG A 5 -9.79 0.07 -1.02
N TYR A 6 -9.01 -0.90 -0.56
CA TYR A 6 -8.85 -2.20 -1.17
C TYR A 6 -9.16 -3.27 -0.13
N ARG A 7 -9.92 -4.29 -0.55
CA ARG A 7 -10.22 -5.44 0.29
C ARG A 7 -9.19 -6.53 0.03
N HIS A 8 -8.45 -6.94 1.06
CA HIS A 8 -7.65 -8.15 1.01
C HIS A 8 -8.55 -9.35 0.75
N PHE A 9 -8.01 -10.36 0.08
CA PHE A 9 -8.69 -11.65 -0.07
C PHE A 9 -9.06 -12.29 1.28
N LYS A 10 -8.29 -12.02 2.35
CA LYS A 10 -8.55 -12.52 3.71
C LYS A 10 -9.56 -11.68 4.51
N GLY A 11 -10.34 -10.80 3.86
CA GLY A 11 -11.43 -10.03 4.49
C GLY A 11 -11.05 -8.69 5.13
N ASN A 12 -9.76 -8.43 5.29
CA ASN A 12 -9.25 -7.19 5.87
C ASN A 12 -9.20 -6.05 4.84
N GLU A 13 -9.57 -4.83 5.22
CA GLU A 13 -9.49 -3.65 4.36
C GLU A 13 -8.20 -2.85 4.60
N TYR A 14 -7.65 -2.30 3.52
CA TYR A 14 -6.53 -1.36 3.57
C TYR A 14 -6.81 -0.14 2.72
N LEU A 15 -6.31 1.01 3.15
CA LEU A 15 -6.32 2.25 2.39
C LEU A 15 -4.98 2.44 1.69
N VAL A 16 -5.02 2.49 0.36
CA VAL A 16 -3.87 2.88 -0.47
C VAL A 16 -3.88 4.39 -0.60
N MET A 17 -2.80 5.00 -0.09
CA MET A 17 -2.64 6.45 -0.08
C MET A 17 -1.92 6.97 -1.33
N GLY A 18 -1.10 6.15 -1.96
CA GLY A 18 -0.43 6.53 -3.20
C GLY A 18 0.70 5.59 -3.60
N VAL A 19 1.40 5.98 -4.68
CA VAL A 19 2.65 5.36 -5.09
C VAL A 19 3.77 6.38 -4.87
N ALA A 20 4.81 5.97 -4.16
CA ALA A 20 6.03 6.73 -3.94
C ALA A 20 7.20 6.11 -4.73
N ARG A 21 8.28 6.86 -4.88
CA ARG A 21 9.52 6.36 -5.50
C ARG A 21 10.60 6.22 -4.43
N HIS A 22 11.21 5.04 -4.34
CA HIS A 22 12.33 4.81 -3.45
C HIS A 22 13.52 5.67 -3.90
N SER A 23 14.12 6.46 -3.00
CA SER A 23 15.16 7.43 -3.40
C SER A 23 16.41 6.76 -3.96
N GLU A 24 16.88 5.69 -3.30
CA GLU A 24 18.11 4.99 -3.66
C GLU A 24 17.97 4.12 -4.91
N THR A 25 16.88 3.35 -5.03
CA THR A 25 16.70 2.34 -6.08
C THR A 25 15.80 2.81 -7.22
N GLN A 26 15.11 3.93 -7.05
CA GLN A 26 14.07 4.44 -7.96
C GLN A 26 12.87 3.51 -8.16
N GLU A 27 12.73 2.46 -7.33
CA GLU A 27 11.62 1.52 -7.40
C GLU A 27 10.29 2.17 -6.98
N GLU A 28 9.20 1.80 -7.66
CA GLU A 28 7.85 2.22 -7.28
C GLU A 28 7.35 1.43 -6.06
N MET A 29 6.94 2.15 -5.02
CA MET A 29 6.47 1.62 -3.75
C MET A 29 5.01 2.05 -3.52
N VAL A 30 4.16 1.12 -3.09
CA VAL A 30 2.80 1.43 -2.66
C VAL A 30 2.83 1.84 -1.20
N VAL A 31 2.29 3.02 -0.89
CA VAL A 31 2.09 3.50 0.48
C VAL A 31 0.65 3.20 0.87
N TYR A 32 0.46 2.42 1.94
CA TYR A 32 -0.86 1.99 2.39
C TYR A 32 -0.92 1.83 3.90
N ARG A 33 -2.13 1.71 4.46
CA ARG A 33 -2.34 1.36 5.86
C ARG A 33 -3.55 0.42 6.03
N PRO A 34 -3.56 -0.44 7.05
CA PRO A 34 -4.77 -1.15 7.47
C PRO A 34 -5.87 -0.17 7.90
N ASP A 35 -7.13 -0.49 7.61
CA ASP A 35 -8.28 0.26 8.13
C ASP A 35 -8.75 -0.26 9.50
N TYR A 36 -8.00 -1.21 10.08
CA TYR A 36 -8.24 -1.88 11.36
C TYR A 36 -6.97 -1.86 12.23
N GLY A 37 -7.10 -2.18 13.52
CA GLY A 37 -5.96 -2.23 14.45
C GLY A 37 -5.27 -0.87 14.61
N GLU A 38 -3.95 -0.88 14.72
CA GLU A 38 -3.13 0.31 14.99
C GLU A 38 -2.99 1.27 13.79
N ARG A 39 -3.39 0.83 12.57
CA ARG A 39 -3.44 1.64 11.33
C ARG A 39 -2.11 2.30 10.93
N ASP A 40 -1.00 1.64 11.24
CA ASP A 40 0.34 2.09 10.83
C ASP A 40 0.49 2.22 9.32
N LEU A 41 1.45 3.07 8.93
CA LEU A 41 1.86 3.27 7.55
C LEU A 41 2.85 2.19 7.11
N TRP A 42 2.54 1.52 6.01
CA TRP A 42 3.38 0.50 5.39
C TRP A 42 3.75 0.89 3.97
N VAL A 43 4.93 0.42 3.55
CA VAL A 43 5.40 0.52 2.17
C VAL A 43 5.78 -0.86 1.65
N ARG A 44 5.43 -1.16 0.39
CA ARG A 44 5.85 -2.39 -0.29
C ARG A 44 6.06 -2.16 -1.79
N PRO A 45 6.89 -2.98 -2.47
CA PRO A 45 7.08 -2.88 -3.91
C PRO A 45 5.74 -2.99 -4.66
N LYS A 46 5.52 -2.09 -5.62
CA LYS A 46 4.31 -2.07 -6.45
C LYS A 46 4.12 -3.37 -7.24
N SER A 47 5.22 -4.04 -7.61
CA SER A 47 5.20 -5.35 -8.28
C SER A 47 4.50 -6.44 -7.47
N MET A 48 4.43 -6.33 -6.14
CA MET A 48 3.71 -7.29 -5.29
C MET A 48 2.18 -7.08 -5.28
N PHE A 49 1.69 -5.99 -5.87
CA PHE A 49 0.25 -5.67 -5.97
C PHE A 49 -0.31 -5.84 -7.39
N MET A 50 0.52 -6.28 -8.35
CA MET A 50 0.14 -6.55 -9.73
C MET A 50 -0.25 -8.01 -9.94
#